data_AF-A0A0V0VRA3-F1
#
_entry.id   AF-A0A0V0VRA3-F1
#
_cell.length_a   1.000
_cell.length_b   1.000
_cell.length_c   1.000
_cell.angle_alpha   90.00
_cell.angle_beta   90.00
_cell.angle_gamma   90.00
#
_symmetry.space_group_name_H-M   'P 1'
#
loop_
_entity.id
_entity.type
_entity.pdbx_description
1 polymer ?
#
loop_
_entity_poly.entity_id
_entity_poly.type
_entity_poly.pdbx_seq_one_letter_code
_entity_poly.pdbx_strand_id
1 'polypeptide(L)'
;LLHLNIVFFLFFRILFAHLHMYAISFIFVQIYHKMTIYTALHIILKFQVNIPKVRRTFCSGTCRRHTIHKVTQYKKGKESVFSQGRRRYDRKQKGYGGQTKPIFRKKAKTTKKIVLRMECSECKTKKQLPIKRCKHFELGGQKKTRGQMIQF
;
A
#
# COMPACT_ATOMS: atom_id res chain seq x y z
N LEU A 1 28.02 61.31 23.03
CA LEU A 1 27.52 60.86 21.71
C LEU A 1 28.20 59.58 21.20
N LEU A 2 29.53 59.40 21.30
CA LEU A 2 30.17 58.12 20.92
C LEU A 2 29.75 56.90 21.78
N HIS A 3 29.56 57.09 23.08
CA HIS A 3 29.29 55.96 24.00
C HIS A 3 27.88 55.36 23.83
N LEU A 4 26.87 56.15 23.45
CA LEU A 4 25.51 55.65 23.19
C LEU A 4 25.43 54.83 21.88
N ASN A 5 26.21 55.22 20.86
CA ASN A 5 26.23 54.50 19.59
C ASN A 5 26.84 53.10 19.72
N ILE A 6 27.84 52.91 20.59
CA ILE A 6 28.48 51.60 20.83
C ILE A 6 27.52 50.64 21.54
N VAL A 7 26.78 51.11 22.55
CA VAL A 7 25.80 50.29 23.28
C VAL A 7 24.64 49.88 22.38
N PHE A 8 24.16 50.78 21.51
CA PHE A 8 23.11 50.47 20.53
C PHE A 8 23.58 49.45 19.49
N PHE A 9 24.82 49.55 19.02
CA PHE A 9 25.40 48.60 18.07
C PHE A 9 25.65 47.23 18.70
N LEU A 10 26.09 47.18 19.97
CA LEU A 10 26.22 45.93 20.72
C LEU A 10 24.85 45.28 20.94
N PHE A 11 23.82 46.05 21.28
CA PHE A 11 22.47 45.54 21.50
C PHE A 11 21.87 44.95 20.22
N PHE A 12 22.01 45.62 19.08
CA PHE A 12 21.56 45.10 17.78
C PHE A 12 22.31 43.82 17.37
N ARG A 13 23.61 43.74 17.64
CA ARG A 13 24.40 42.52 17.39
C ARG A 13 23.95 41.34 18.25
N ILE A 14 23.66 41.58 19.53
CA ILE A 14 23.19 40.54 20.45
C ILE A 14 21.80 40.05 20.03
N LEU A 15 20.89 40.96 19.67
CA LEU A 15 19.54 40.60 19.23
C LEU A 15 19.57 39.82 17.90
N PHE A 16 20.42 40.22 16.95
CA PHE A 16 20.59 39.51 15.68
C PHE A 16 21.20 38.11 15.89
N ALA A 17 22.19 37.97 16.78
CA ALA A 17 22.76 36.67 17.13
C ALA A 17 21.74 35.74 17.80
N HIS A 18 20.87 36.29 18.66
CA HIS A 18 19.80 35.53 19.31
C HIS A 18 18.80 35.04 18.26
N LEU A 19 18.27 35.90 17.39
CA LEU A 19 17.35 35.50 16.31
C LEU A 19 17.96 34.45 15.37
N HIS A 20 19.25 34.56 15.05
CA HIS A 20 19.93 33.59 14.19
C HIS A 20 20.05 32.21 14.85
N MET A 21 20.26 32.15 16.17
CA MET A 21 20.27 30.89 16.92
C MET A 21 18.89 30.19 16.97
N TYR A 22 17.78 30.93 17.08
CA TYR A 22 16.44 30.35 16.99
C TYR A 22 16.07 29.87 15.58
N ALA A 23 16.52 30.57 14.53
CA ALA A 23 16.30 30.14 13.16
C ALA A 23 17.04 28.83 12.83
N ILE A 24 18.31 28.70 13.26
CA ILE A 24 19.12 27.49 13.03
C ILE A 24 18.50 26.28 13.75
N SER A 25 18.05 26.44 15.00
CA SER A 25 17.41 25.36 15.75
C SER A 25 16.07 24.90 15.13
N PHE A 26 15.25 25.83 14.62
CA PHE A 26 14.00 25.47 13.92
C PHE A 26 14.24 24.71 12.61
N ILE A 27 15.27 25.11 11.85
CA ILE A 27 15.68 24.42 10.62
C ILE A 27 16.17 23.00 10.94
N PHE A 28 16.98 22.83 11.98
CA PHE A 28 17.43 21.50 12.42
C PHE A 28 16.26 20.59 12.82
N VAL A 29 15.26 21.08 13.57
CA VAL A 29 14.08 20.30 13.94
C VAL A 29 13.26 19.87 12.72
N GLN A 30 13.07 20.75 11.73
CA GLN A 30 12.41 20.40 10.47
C GLN A 30 13.18 19.36 9.67
N ILE A 31 14.52 19.47 9.61
CA ILE A 31 15.39 18.51 8.92
C ILE A 31 15.35 17.13 9.61
N TYR A 32 15.47 17.07 10.93
CA TYR A 32 15.40 15.81 11.67
C TYR A 32 14.03 15.14 11.53
N HIS A 33 12.92 15.88 11.63
CA HIS A 33 11.59 15.30 11.44
C HIS A 33 11.39 14.76 10.01
N LYS A 34 11.88 15.49 8.99
CA LYS A 34 11.80 15.08 7.58
C LYS A 34 12.68 13.85 7.30
N MET A 35 13.86 13.75 7.92
CA MET A 35 14.74 12.58 7.86
C MET A 35 14.14 11.34 8.53
N THR A 36 13.53 11.49 9.71
CA THR A 36 12.87 10.39 10.44
C THR A 36 11.64 9.86 9.69
N ILE A 37 10.88 10.75 9.01
CA ILE A 37 9.77 10.34 8.14
C ILE A 37 10.27 9.58 6.91
N TYR A 38 11.36 10.03 6.28
CA TYR A 38 11.88 9.39 5.06
C TYR A 38 12.44 7.99 5.33
N THR A 39 13.13 7.80 6.46
CA THR A 39 13.65 6.48 6.88
C THR A 39 12.52 5.53 7.29
N ALA A 40 11.50 6.00 8.01
CA ALA A 40 10.32 5.21 8.34
C ALA A 40 9.49 4.81 7.09
N LEU A 41 9.37 5.71 6.11
CA LEU A 41 8.68 5.45 4.84
C LEU A 41 9.44 4.40 3.99
N HIS A 42 10.78 4.43 4.02
CA HIS A 42 11.61 3.49 3.28
C HIS A 42 11.61 2.06 3.88
N ILE A 43 11.55 1.93 5.21
CA ILE A 43 11.42 0.63 5.90
C ILE A 43 10.06 -0.05 5.62
N ILE A 44 9.00 0.73 5.39
CA ILE A 44 7.66 0.22 5.03
C ILE A 44 7.58 -0.20 3.55
N LEU A 45 8.49 0.25 2.69
CA LEU A 45 8.37 0.10 1.23
C LEU A 45 8.93 -1.19 0.62
N LYS A 46 9.69 -2.01 1.35
CA LYS A 46 10.41 -3.15 0.72
C LYS A 46 10.03 -4.54 1.24
N PHE A 47 8.77 -4.74 1.62
CA PHE A 47 8.22 -6.09 1.84
C PHE A 47 7.53 -6.62 0.57
N GLN A 48 8.35 -7.09 -0.36
CA GLN A 48 7.91 -7.91 -1.49
C GLN A 48 7.38 -9.25 -0.95
N VAL A 49 6.11 -9.56 -1.24
CA VAL A 49 5.47 -10.79 -0.76
C VAL A 49 5.51 -11.84 -1.88
N ASN A 50 6.23 -12.94 -1.63
CA ASN A 50 6.37 -14.06 -2.56
C ASN A 50 5.58 -15.29 -2.07
N ILE A 51 4.69 -15.82 -2.92
CA ILE A 51 3.91 -17.03 -2.64
C ILE A 51 4.31 -18.10 -3.66
N PRO A 52 4.52 -19.38 -3.25
CA PRO A 52 4.82 -20.45 -4.21
C PRO A 52 3.63 -20.76 -5.13
N LYS A 53 3.91 -21.14 -6.37
CA LYS A 53 2.88 -21.58 -7.34
C LYS A 53 2.19 -22.89 -6.96
N VAL A 54 2.77 -23.64 -6.02
CA VAL A 54 2.25 -24.93 -5.54
C VAL A 54 2.29 -24.95 -4.02
N ARG A 55 1.21 -25.41 -3.39
CA ARG A 55 1.12 -25.56 -1.92
C ARG A 55 0.33 -26.82 -1.58
N ARG A 56 0.78 -27.58 -0.57
CA ARG A 56 -0.01 -28.67 0.02
C ARG A 56 -0.97 -28.09 1.07
N THR A 57 -2.27 -28.30 0.89
CA THR A 57 -3.32 -27.82 1.80
C THR A 57 -4.46 -28.82 1.86
N PHE A 58 -5.29 -28.74 2.91
CA PHE A 58 -6.50 -29.54 3.01
C PHE A 58 -7.49 -29.23 1.88
N CYS A 59 -7.96 -30.28 1.20
CA CYS A 59 -8.99 -30.20 0.19
C CYS A 59 -10.36 -30.57 0.78
N SER A 60 -11.31 -29.64 0.74
CA SER A 60 -12.69 -29.85 1.22
C SER A 60 -13.60 -30.56 0.21
N GLY A 61 -13.10 -30.85 -1.00
CA GLY A 61 -13.84 -31.57 -2.02
C GLY A 61 -13.93 -33.07 -1.72
N THR A 62 -14.03 -33.88 -2.78
CA THR A 62 -14.10 -35.34 -2.68
C THR A 62 -12.88 -35.96 -1.99
N CYS A 63 -11.70 -35.35 -2.11
CA CYS A 63 -10.45 -35.88 -1.54
C CYS A 63 -10.44 -35.94 -0.01
N ARG A 64 -11.05 -34.96 0.69
CA ARG A 64 -11.05 -34.81 2.17
C ARG A 64 -9.68 -35.04 2.85
N ARG A 65 -8.58 -34.75 2.15
CA ARG A 65 -7.20 -34.91 2.63
C ARG A 65 -6.31 -33.77 2.17
N HIS A 66 -5.08 -33.73 2.66
CA HIS A 66 -4.07 -32.78 2.20
C HIS A 66 -3.56 -33.18 0.82
N THR A 67 -3.85 -32.35 -0.18
CA THR A 67 -3.43 -32.58 -1.56
C THR A 67 -2.60 -31.41 -2.06
N ILE A 68 -1.90 -31.63 -3.18
CA ILE A 68 -1.17 -30.58 -3.87
C ILE A 68 -2.17 -29.67 -4.59
N HIS A 69 -2.06 -28.36 -4.35
CA HIS A 69 -2.89 -27.34 -4.98
C HIS A 69 -2.04 -26.41 -5.83
N LYS A 70 -2.51 -26.13 -7.06
CA LYS A 70 -1.98 -25.08 -7.92
C LYS A 70 -2.53 -23.73 -7.44
N VAL A 71 -1.62 -22.80 -7.15
CA VAL A 71 -1.95 -21.47 -6.65
C VAL A 71 -2.00 -20.52 -7.84
N THR A 72 -3.07 -19.75 -7.96
CA THR A 72 -3.22 -18.69 -8.97
C THR A 72 -3.78 -17.43 -8.31
N GLN A 73 -3.58 -16.27 -8.93
CA GLN A 73 -4.21 -15.03 -8.46
C GLN A 73 -5.66 -14.97 -8.94
N TYR A 74 -6.60 -14.68 -8.05
CA TYR A 74 -7.98 -14.41 -8.43
C TYR A 74 -8.08 -13.11 -9.23
N LYS A 75 -8.79 -13.16 -10.36
CA LYS A 75 -9.21 -12.00 -11.13
C LYS A 75 -10.73 -11.90 -11.10
N LYS A 76 -11.25 -10.69 -10.89
CA LYS A 76 -12.70 -10.43 -10.99
C LYS A 76 -13.11 -10.63 -12.45
N GLY A 77 -14.15 -11.43 -12.69
CA GLY A 77 -14.72 -11.63 -14.02
C GLY A 77 -15.48 -10.39 -14.53
N LYS A 78 -15.86 -10.42 -15.81
CA LYS A 78 -16.74 -9.42 -16.42
C LYS A 78 -18.11 -9.44 -15.73
N GLU A 79 -18.68 -8.27 -15.49
CA GLU A 79 -20.01 -8.15 -14.89
C GLU A 79 -21.09 -8.61 -15.88
N SER A 80 -22.06 -9.40 -15.40
CA SER A 80 -23.18 -9.88 -16.23
C SER A 80 -24.27 -8.81 -16.35
N VAL A 81 -24.68 -8.53 -17.60
CA VAL A 81 -25.71 -7.54 -17.93
C VAL A 81 -27.10 -7.97 -17.46
N PHE A 82 -27.37 -9.27 -17.46
CA PHE A 82 -28.67 -9.84 -17.09
C PHE A 82 -28.89 -9.93 -15.57
N SER A 83 -27.87 -9.60 -14.76
CA SER A 83 -28.01 -9.55 -13.31
C SER A 83 -29.12 -8.58 -12.91
N GLN A 84 -29.94 -8.95 -11.91
CA GLN A 84 -31.11 -8.16 -11.50
C GLN A 84 -30.73 -6.71 -11.15
N GLY A 85 -29.61 -6.51 -10.44
CA GLY A 85 -29.11 -5.20 -10.08
C GLY A 85 -28.74 -4.34 -11.28
N ARG A 86 -28.09 -4.95 -12.29
CA ARG A 86 -27.73 -4.24 -13.52
C ARG A 86 -28.96 -3.90 -14.37
N ARG A 87 -29.88 -4.84 -14.57
CA ARG A 87 -31.18 -4.59 -15.25
C ARG A 87 -31.96 -3.45 -14.60
N ARG A 88 -32.02 -3.43 -13.26
CA ARG A 88 -32.68 -2.35 -12.49
C ARG A 88 -31.96 -1.01 -12.68
N TYR A 89 -30.62 -0.99 -12.65
CA TYR A 89 -29.82 0.21 -12.85
C TYR A 89 -30.04 0.79 -14.25
N ASP A 90 -29.92 -0.04 -15.28
CA ASP A 90 -30.08 0.39 -16.67
C ASP A 90 -31.51 0.88 -16.93
N ARG A 91 -32.55 0.24 -16.36
CA ARG A 91 -33.92 0.74 -16.43
C ARG A 91 -34.09 2.10 -15.73
N LYS A 92 -33.47 2.29 -14.56
CA LYS A 92 -33.55 3.56 -13.82
C LYS A 92 -32.81 4.68 -14.56
N GLN A 93 -31.73 4.34 -15.27
CA GLN A 93 -30.87 5.29 -15.96
C GLN A 93 -31.42 5.75 -17.32
N LYS A 94 -32.43 5.07 -17.88
CA LYS A 94 -33.07 5.46 -19.14
C LYS A 94 -33.97 6.69 -18.96
N GLY A 95 -33.99 7.55 -19.97
CA GLY A 95 -34.78 8.79 -19.97
C GLY A 95 -33.99 10.01 -19.52
N TYR A 96 -34.69 11.08 -19.17
CA TYR A 96 -34.11 12.33 -18.68
C TYR A 96 -33.87 12.28 -17.16
N GLY A 97 -33.04 13.19 -16.64
CA GLY A 97 -32.76 13.29 -15.19
C GLY A 97 -31.34 12.95 -14.76
N GLY A 98 -30.42 12.71 -15.70
CA GLY A 98 -28.98 12.59 -15.42
C GLY A 98 -28.58 11.34 -14.64
N GLN A 99 -27.58 11.44 -13.77
CA GLN A 99 -27.02 10.30 -13.04
C GLN A 99 -27.88 9.89 -11.84
N THR A 100 -28.43 8.67 -11.85
CA THR A 100 -29.47 8.27 -10.89
C THR A 100 -28.98 7.54 -9.62
N LYS A 101 -27.69 7.21 -9.54
CA LYS A 101 -27.04 6.58 -8.38
C LYS A 101 -25.71 7.25 -8.05
N PRO A 102 -25.32 7.31 -6.77
CA PRO A 102 -24.11 7.98 -6.35
C PRO A 102 -22.85 7.28 -6.89
N ILE A 103 -21.89 8.08 -7.37
CA ILE A 103 -20.56 7.62 -7.76
C ILE A 103 -19.58 7.93 -6.63
N PHE A 104 -18.92 6.90 -6.11
CA PHE A 104 -17.96 7.07 -5.03
C PHE A 104 -16.63 7.66 -5.54
N ARG A 105 -16.32 8.91 -5.15
CA ARG A 105 -15.11 9.65 -5.60
C ARG A 105 -13.93 9.58 -4.61
N LYS A 106 -14.18 9.54 -3.30
CA LYS A 106 -13.15 9.69 -2.25
C LYS A 106 -12.46 8.37 -1.86
N LYS A 107 -11.67 7.77 -2.76
CA LYS A 107 -10.97 6.50 -2.50
C LYS A 107 -9.69 6.72 -1.67
N ALA A 108 -9.67 6.23 -0.43
CA ALA A 108 -8.50 6.34 0.45
C ALA A 108 -7.51 5.16 0.35
N LYS A 109 -7.96 3.96 -0.02
CA LYS A 109 -7.10 2.76 -0.02
C LYS A 109 -6.32 2.64 -1.31
N THR A 110 -5.00 2.55 -1.20
CA THR A 110 -4.07 2.40 -2.33
C THR A 110 -3.88 0.96 -2.79
N THR A 111 -4.09 -0.02 -1.91
CA THR A 111 -3.92 -1.45 -2.18
C THR A 111 -5.20 -2.25 -2.00
N LYS A 112 -5.26 -3.44 -2.59
CA LYS A 112 -6.39 -4.39 -2.47
C LYS A 112 -5.95 -5.60 -1.65
N LYS A 113 -6.91 -6.32 -1.04
CA LYS A 113 -6.63 -7.66 -0.52
C LYS A 113 -6.50 -8.60 -1.72
N ILE A 114 -5.38 -9.29 -1.83
CA ILE A 114 -5.18 -10.27 -2.90
C ILE A 114 -5.86 -11.56 -2.44
N VAL A 115 -6.58 -12.21 -3.35
CA VAL A 115 -7.20 -13.50 -3.11
C VAL A 115 -6.49 -14.53 -3.97
N LEU A 116 -6.05 -15.62 -3.35
CA LEU A 116 -5.45 -16.76 -4.01
C LEU A 116 -6.56 -17.74 -4.38
N ARG A 117 -6.52 -18.25 -5.61
CA ARG A 117 -7.35 -19.36 -6.08
C ARG A 117 -6.48 -20.61 -6.06
N MET A 118 -6.79 -21.49 -5.12
CA MET A 118 -6.16 -22.79 -4.92
C MET A 118 -6.96 -23.83 -5.69
N GLU A 119 -6.37 -24.47 -6.68
CA GLU A 119 -7.01 -25.55 -7.45
C GLU A 119 -6.37 -26.89 -7.08
N CYS A 120 -7.16 -27.83 -6.59
CA CYS A 120 -6.68 -29.18 -6.26
C CYS A 120 -6.27 -29.93 -7.55
N SER A 121 -5.11 -30.56 -7.55
CA SER A 121 -4.64 -31.33 -8.72
C SER A 121 -5.50 -32.57 -9.02
N GLU A 122 -6.16 -33.15 -8.02
CA GLU A 122 -6.93 -34.39 -8.16
C GLU A 122 -8.40 -34.12 -8.49
N CYS A 123 -9.15 -33.49 -7.59
CA CYS A 123 -10.60 -33.24 -7.76
C CYS A 123 -10.94 -31.91 -8.46
N LYS A 124 -9.93 -31.10 -8.85
CA LYS A 124 -10.10 -29.79 -9.51
C LYS A 124 -10.99 -28.78 -8.76
N THR A 125 -11.30 -29.07 -7.50
CA THR A 125 -12.07 -28.20 -6.63
C THR A 125 -11.25 -26.94 -6.34
N LYS A 126 -11.91 -25.78 -6.37
CA LYS A 126 -11.26 -24.46 -6.21
C LYS A 126 -11.63 -23.86 -4.87
N LYS A 127 -10.62 -23.46 -4.09
CA LYS A 127 -10.77 -22.73 -2.82
C LYS A 127 -10.19 -21.33 -2.95
N GLN A 128 -10.87 -20.35 -2.37
CA GLN A 128 -10.40 -18.96 -2.30
C GLN A 128 -9.80 -18.67 -0.93
N LEU A 129 -8.59 -18.10 -0.90
CA LEU A 129 -7.90 -17.70 0.32
C LEU A 129 -7.48 -16.22 0.23
N PRO A 130 -8.10 -15.31 1.01
CA PRO A 130 -7.68 -13.92 1.07
C PRO A 130 -6.40 -13.77 1.91
N ILE A 131 -5.44 -13.00 1.42
CA ILE A 131 -4.25 -12.59 2.20
C ILE A 131 -4.39 -11.15 2.72
N LYS A 132 -3.47 -10.75 3.61
CA LYS A 132 -3.33 -9.34 4.04
C LYS A 132 -3.00 -8.44 2.84
N ARG A 133 -3.27 -7.13 2.96
CA ARG A 133 -2.97 -6.16 1.89
C ARG A 133 -1.46 -6.02 1.72
N CYS A 134 -0.98 -6.05 0.49
CA CYS A 134 0.42 -5.80 0.13
C CYS A 134 0.49 -4.85 -1.08
N LYS A 135 1.63 -4.15 -1.22
CA LYS A 135 1.89 -3.27 -2.37
C LYS A 135 2.43 -4.06 -3.56
N HIS A 136 3.42 -4.92 -3.32
CA HIS A 136 4.03 -5.79 -4.32
C HIS A 136 3.74 -7.26 -3.99
N PHE A 137 3.23 -7.99 -4.97
CA PHE A 137 2.90 -9.41 -4.88
C PHE A 137 3.44 -10.13 -6.09
N GLU A 138 4.17 -11.20 -5.84
CA GLU A 138 4.70 -12.08 -6.87
C GLU A 138 4.33 -13.54 -6.57
N LEU A 139 4.19 -14.31 -7.64
CA LEU A 139 3.84 -15.72 -7.55
C LEU A 139 4.94 -16.57 -8.18
N GLY A 140 5.64 -17.34 -7.34
CA GLY A 140 6.77 -18.17 -7.75
C GLY A 140 8.04 -17.37 -8.06
N GLY A 141 8.30 -16.29 -7.32
CA GLY A 141 9.57 -15.59 -7.38
C GLY A 141 10.72 -16.43 -6.80
N GLN A 142 11.96 -16.05 -7.08
CA GLN A 142 13.13 -16.74 -6.55
C GLN A 142 13.18 -16.63 -5.03
N LYS A 143 13.59 -17.72 -4.37
CA LYS A 143 13.79 -17.71 -2.92
C LYS A 143 15.02 -16.88 -2.61
N LYS A 144 14.93 -16.01 -1.60
CA LYS A 144 16.07 -15.24 -1.12
C LYS A 144 17.10 -16.18 -0.50
N THR A 145 18.34 -16.09 -0.96
CA THR A 145 19.50 -16.77 -0.40
C THR A 145 19.95 -16.07 0.88
N ARG A 146 20.42 -16.84 1.87
CA ARG A 146 20.92 -16.28 3.13
C ARG A 146 22.41 -15.93 2.97
N GLY A 147 22.81 -14.71 3.35
CA GLY A 147 24.22 -14.31 3.45
C GLY A 147 24.93 -14.04 2.12
N GLN A 148 24.23 -13.95 0.99
CA GLN A 148 24.87 -13.57 -0.27
C GLN A 148 25.11 -12.05 -0.31
N MET A 149 26.33 -11.67 -0.71
CA MET A 149 26.68 -10.29 -1.00
C MET A 149 25.83 -9.80 -2.18
N ILE A 150 25.19 -8.66 -2.00
CA ILE A 150 24.46 -8.00 -3.09
C ILE A 150 25.52 -7.43 -4.03
N GLN A 151 25.41 -7.76 -5.32
CA GLN A 151 26.26 -7.20 -6.35
C GLN A 151 25.88 -5.73 -6.55
N PHE A 152 26.87 -4.84 -6.43
CA PHE A 152 26.72 -3.40 -6.60
C PHE A 152 26.80 -3.00 -8.07
#